data_AF-A0A8S1EMP9-F1
#
_entry.id   AF-A0A8S1EMP9-F1
#
_cell.length_a   1.000
_cell.length_b   1.000
_cell.length_c   1.000
_cell.angle_alpha   90.00
_cell.angle_beta   90.00
_cell.angle_gamma   90.00
#
_symmetry.space_group_name_H-M   'P 1'
#
loop_
_entity.id
_entity.type
_entity.pdbx_description
1 polymer ?
#
loop_
_entity_poly.entity_id
_entity_poly.type
_entity_poly.pdbx_seq_one_letter_code
_entity_poly.pdbx_strand_id
1 'polypeptide(L)'
;MLSRLSTFHTLRYLSTAPESLTQALNGLNSRTAGDQLLEYSKRFVNVYNLEQDKRKSIFVSLVTDYGINKDALKHAISLYSKNDTLYPEVRTAATATYLKLIKAIGNLPNGVKQVCNMRAQILALIKKETDKSDLAVLRDLEAACREILTNWFCLGNLKLERLTWSSPGDILHKVAEYEAVHPVRGLTDFRKRLGPLRRCFYFSHEALPRDPLVMVHVALLDKIADNVQSIVDSGEPVGNENDMNTAIYYSITSTQAGLSGIDLGNMLIKQVATALQKDVPSIKIHSTLSPIPGFRPWLIRNLKGNAEYDSIVDDKVINWVSKVHGSPVDKGKATELLLQLVSNEKTKKEKLNMIRDILMYACAHYLCRAKRNGFALNSVANFHIRNGAELYRLNWHGDTSHRGINNSFGIMVNYRYDLERVPENCAAYTQNKTMAIHQNVLSILD
;
A
#
# COMPACT_ATOMS: atom_id res chain seq x y z
N MET A 1 -30.69 -20.17 43.86
CA MET A 1 -30.50 -21.50 43.26
C MET A 1 -30.11 -21.27 41.81
N LEU A 2 -28.84 -21.53 41.45
CA LEU A 2 -28.09 -21.18 40.21
C LEU A 2 -26.90 -20.24 40.45
N SER A 3 -26.01 -20.66 41.35
CA SER A 3 -24.58 -20.46 41.17
C SER A 3 -23.98 -21.86 40.98
N ARG A 4 -22.97 -21.99 40.11
CA ARG A 4 -22.36 -23.22 39.56
C ARG A 4 -22.97 -23.68 38.24
N LEU A 5 -22.32 -23.26 37.15
CA LEU A 5 -21.95 -24.08 35.98
C LEU A 5 -21.22 -23.17 34.97
N SER A 6 -19.91 -23.00 35.18
CA SER A 6 -19.00 -22.51 34.14
C SER A 6 -17.61 -23.12 34.32
N THR A 7 -17.53 -24.45 34.29
CA THR A 7 -16.28 -25.15 34.03
C THR A 7 -16.05 -25.14 32.52
N PHE A 8 -15.51 -24.03 32.01
CA PHE A 8 -14.87 -24.01 30.71
C PHE A 8 -13.57 -24.81 30.81
N HIS A 9 -13.39 -25.76 29.90
CA HIS A 9 -12.12 -26.44 29.67
C HIS A 9 -11.06 -25.42 29.24
N THR A 10 -10.30 -24.91 30.19
CA THR A 10 -9.01 -24.30 29.93
C THR A 10 -8.06 -25.42 29.52
N LEU A 11 -7.75 -25.50 28.22
CA LEU A 11 -6.55 -26.21 27.76
C LEU A 11 -5.36 -25.63 28.56
N ARG A 12 -4.83 -26.43 29.48
CA ARG A 12 -3.55 -26.16 30.16
C ARG A 12 -2.48 -26.11 29.08
N TYR A 13 -2.19 -24.92 28.55
CA TYR A 13 -0.87 -24.64 28.04
C TYR A 13 0.06 -24.68 29.25
N LEU A 14 0.93 -25.69 29.30
CA LEU A 14 2.01 -25.79 30.26
C LEU A 14 2.80 -24.47 30.24
N SER A 15 2.81 -23.76 31.36
CA SER A 15 3.65 -22.57 31.55
C SER A 15 5.10 -23.04 31.77
N THR A 16 5.82 -23.27 30.68
CA THR A 16 7.28 -23.32 30.73
C THR A 16 7.81 -21.89 30.86
N ALA A 17 8.83 -21.67 31.69
CA ALA A 17 9.53 -20.39 31.81
C ALA A 17 9.91 -19.84 30.41
N PRO A 18 10.01 -18.51 30.23
CA PRO A 18 10.35 -17.95 28.92
C PRO A 18 11.72 -18.47 28.48
N GLU A 19 11.71 -19.39 27.52
CA GLU A 19 12.88 -19.93 26.86
C GLU A 19 13.54 -18.82 26.04
N SER A 20 14.85 -18.65 26.14
CA SER A 20 15.55 -17.68 25.29
C SER A 20 15.50 -18.12 23.83
N LEU A 21 15.60 -17.19 22.87
CA LEU A 21 15.60 -17.54 21.44
C LEU A 21 16.65 -18.61 21.11
N THR A 22 17.85 -18.50 21.69
CA THR A 22 18.94 -19.46 21.50
C THR A 22 18.60 -20.84 22.03
N GLN A 23 17.89 -20.94 23.15
CA GLN A 23 17.42 -22.22 23.68
C GLN A 23 16.33 -22.81 22.76
N ALA A 24 15.35 -21.98 22.38
CA ALA A 24 14.22 -22.38 21.55
C ALA A 24 14.63 -22.91 20.17
N LEU A 25 15.71 -22.38 19.61
CA LEU A 25 16.26 -22.71 18.30
C LEU A 25 17.58 -23.49 18.38
N ASN A 26 17.91 -24.08 19.53
CA ASN A 26 19.12 -24.89 19.67
C ASN A 26 19.09 -26.09 18.71
N GLY A 27 20.14 -26.23 17.90
CA GLY A 27 20.27 -27.27 16.89
C GLY A 27 19.64 -26.94 15.53
N LEU A 28 18.88 -25.83 15.40
CA LEU A 28 18.34 -25.39 14.11
C LEU A 28 19.50 -25.07 13.15
N ASN A 29 19.52 -25.76 12.01
CA ASN A 29 20.52 -25.55 10.97
C ASN A 29 19.93 -25.78 9.56
N SER A 30 20.74 -25.59 8.52
CA SER A 30 20.31 -25.68 7.12
C SER A 30 19.83 -27.08 6.69
N ARG A 31 20.15 -28.14 7.43
CA ARG A 31 19.77 -29.55 7.16
C ARG A 31 18.59 -30.03 8.00
N THR A 32 18.00 -29.17 8.83
CA THR A 32 16.85 -29.52 9.68
C THR A 32 15.71 -30.09 8.85
N ALA A 33 15.18 -31.26 9.25
CA ALA A 33 14.09 -31.93 8.57
C ALA A 33 12.76 -31.16 8.72
N GLY A 34 11.80 -31.42 7.83
CA GLY A 34 10.52 -30.70 7.78
C GLY A 34 9.74 -30.71 9.09
N ASP A 35 9.59 -31.88 9.72
CA ASP A 35 8.83 -32.03 10.97
C ASP A 35 9.50 -31.31 12.15
N GLN A 36 10.83 -31.39 12.22
CA GLN A 36 11.62 -30.66 13.23
C GLN A 36 11.52 -29.15 13.02
N LEU A 37 11.54 -28.70 11.75
CA LEU A 37 11.44 -27.29 11.42
C LEU A 37 10.10 -26.71 11.87
N LEU A 38 9.00 -27.47 11.77
CA LEU A 38 7.69 -27.06 12.27
C LEU A 38 7.69 -26.88 13.80
N GLU A 39 8.38 -27.75 14.53
CA GLU A 39 8.51 -27.65 15.98
C GLU A 39 9.35 -26.41 16.38
N TYR A 40 10.46 -26.15 15.68
CA TYR A 40 11.23 -24.92 15.86
C TYR A 40 10.40 -23.66 15.54
N SER A 41 9.56 -23.70 14.50
CA SER A 41 8.64 -22.61 14.18
C SER A 41 7.65 -22.35 15.32
N LYS A 42 7.09 -23.39 15.96
CA LYS A 42 6.20 -23.22 17.13
C LYS A 42 6.92 -22.55 18.29
N ARG A 43 8.13 -23.02 18.63
CA ARG A 43 8.94 -22.45 19.72
C ARG A 43 9.31 -21.00 19.45
N PHE A 44 9.77 -20.69 18.23
CA PHE A 44 10.05 -19.33 17.80
C PHE A 44 8.83 -18.41 17.95
N VAL A 45 7.67 -18.83 17.44
CA VAL A 45 6.44 -18.03 17.52
C VAL A 45 6.02 -17.81 18.97
N ASN A 46 6.20 -18.81 19.84
CA ASN A 46 5.93 -18.66 21.27
C ASN A 46 6.82 -17.60 21.92
N VAL A 47 8.15 -17.70 21.73
CA VAL A 47 9.12 -16.70 22.24
C VAL A 47 8.79 -15.30 21.71
N TYR A 48 8.56 -15.18 20.40
CA TYR A 48 8.24 -13.90 19.75
C TYR A 48 6.95 -13.25 20.30
N ASN A 49 5.93 -14.06 20.63
CA ASN A 49 4.66 -13.56 21.13
C ASN A 49 4.71 -13.19 22.62
N LEU A 50 5.49 -13.91 23.43
CA LEU A 50 5.67 -13.65 24.86
C LEU A 50 6.56 -12.44 25.13
N GLU A 51 7.65 -12.25 24.37
CA GLU A 51 8.64 -11.20 24.61
C GLU A 51 8.45 -9.96 23.71
N GLN A 52 7.31 -9.27 23.83
CA GLN A 52 6.97 -8.16 22.93
C GLN A 52 7.98 -7.00 22.96
N ASP A 53 8.55 -6.69 24.14
CA ASP A 53 9.54 -5.63 24.32
C ASP A 53 10.91 -5.97 23.73
N LYS A 54 11.17 -7.27 23.48
CA LYS A 54 12.44 -7.78 22.92
C LYS A 54 12.34 -8.17 21.45
N ARG A 55 11.26 -7.80 20.76
CA ARG A 55 11.07 -8.15 19.32
C ARG A 55 12.24 -7.73 18.45
N LYS A 56 12.83 -6.55 18.72
CA LYS A 56 14.00 -6.08 17.96
C LYS A 56 15.19 -7.01 18.16
N SER A 57 15.56 -7.33 19.40
CA SER A 57 16.67 -8.24 19.68
C SER A 57 16.41 -9.64 19.14
N ILE A 58 15.17 -10.13 19.17
CA ILE A 58 14.79 -11.41 18.56
C ILE A 58 15.07 -11.41 17.06
N PHE A 59 14.68 -10.36 16.34
CA PHE A 59 14.96 -10.25 14.90
C PHE A 59 16.45 -10.16 14.60
N VAL A 60 17.20 -9.39 15.40
CA VAL A 60 18.65 -9.25 15.23
C VAL A 60 19.37 -10.57 15.47
N SER A 61 19.07 -11.27 16.56
CA SER A 61 19.62 -12.60 16.86
C SER A 61 19.22 -13.63 15.80
N LEU A 62 17.98 -13.60 15.29
CA LEU A 62 17.54 -14.54 14.26
C LEU A 62 18.41 -14.45 12.98
N VAL A 63 18.73 -13.23 12.52
CA VAL A 63 19.57 -13.04 11.33
C VAL A 63 21.05 -13.32 11.63
N THR A 64 21.51 -12.96 12.83
CA THR A 64 22.92 -13.11 13.23
C THR A 64 23.30 -14.58 13.43
N ASP A 65 22.46 -15.33 14.15
CA ASP A 65 22.77 -16.69 14.58
C ASP A 65 22.27 -17.73 13.57
N TYR A 66 21.19 -17.43 12.82
CA TYR A 66 20.55 -18.34 11.87
C TYR A 66 20.56 -17.80 10.43
N GLY A 67 21.55 -16.97 10.10
CA GLY A 67 21.80 -16.42 8.78
C GLY A 67 22.38 -17.41 7.77
N ILE A 68 23.13 -16.89 6.80
CA ILE A 68 23.85 -17.68 5.80
C ILE A 68 25.12 -18.27 6.41
N ASN A 69 25.34 -19.58 6.24
CA ASN A 69 26.62 -20.19 6.59
C ASN A 69 27.68 -19.80 5.54
N LYS A 70 28.55 -18.86 5.90
CA LYS A 70 29.56 -18.29 4.99
C LYS A 70 30.55 -19.33 4.47
N ASP A 71 30.92 -20.31 5.29
CA ASP A 71 31.90 -21.34 4.89
C ASP A 71 31.26 -22.34 3.92
N ALA A 72 30.01 -22.74 4.18
CA ALA A 72 29.25 -23.56 3.24
C ALA A 72 29.03 -22.84 1.90
N LEU A 73 28.73 -21.54 1.92
CA LEU A 73 28.57 -20.74 0.71
C LEU A 73 29.88 -20.63 -0.09
N LYS A 74 31.00 -20.31 0.58
CA LYS A 74 32.33 -20.28 -0.07
C LYS A 74 32.68 -21.61 -0.70
N HIS A 75 32.42 -22.72 0.01
CA HIS A 75 32.66 -24.06 -0.51
C HIS A 75 31.80 -24.34 -1.75
N ALA A 76 30.49 -24.04 -1.70
CA ALA A 76 29.59 -24.21 -2.83
C ALA A 76 30.01 -23.38 -4.06
N ILE A 77 30.45 -22.14 -3.87
CA ILE A 77 30.97 -21.28 -4.94
C ILE A 77 32.23 -21.90 -5.57
N SER A 78 33.14 -22.46 -4.75
CA SER A 78 34.33 -23.14 -5.24
C SER A 78 34.04 -24.41 -6.04
N LEU A 79 32.95 -25.11 -5.71
CA LEU A 79 32.49 -26.26 -6.49
C LEU A 79 31.86 -25.81 -7.81
N TYR A 80 31.00 -24.80 -7.77
CA TYR A 80 30.38 -24.20 -8.95
C TYR A 80 31.43 -23.68 -9.95
N SER A 81 32.48 -23.00 -9.49
CA SER A 81 33.55 -22.51 -10.38
C SER A 81 34.31 -23.61 -11.13
N LYS A 82 34.19 -24.88 -10.69
CA LYS A 82 34.78 -26.04 -11.36
C LYS A 82 33.75 -26.80 -12.21
N ASN A 83 32.47 -26.66 -11.90
CA ASN A 83 31.37 -27.30 -12.59
C ASN A 83 30.11 -26.44 -12.48
N ASP A 84 29.76 -25.74 -13.55
CA ASP A 84 28.61 -24.84 -13.59
C ASP A 84 27.26 -25.56 -13.36
N THR A 85 27.20 -26.89 -13.50
CA THR A 85 25.99 -27.66 -13.16
C THR A 85 25.69 -27.67 -11.66
N LEU A 86 26.64 -27.28 -10.80
CA LEU A 86 26.51 -27.21 -9.34
C LEU A 86 25.94 -25.87 -8.84
N TYR A 87 25.25 -25.12 -9.70
CA TYR A 87 24.52 -23.93 -9.28
C TYR A 87 23.42 -24.19 -8.21
N PRO A 88 22.76 -25.38 -8.12
CA PRO A 88 21.79 -25.66 -7.05
C PRO A 88 22.40 -25.67 -5.64
N GLU A 89 23.66 -26.08 -5.52
CA GLU A 89 24.43 -26.10 -4.28
C GLU A 89 24.70 -24.67 -3.80
N VAL A 90 25.08 -23.78 -4.71
CA VAL A 90 25.24 -22.35 -4.41
C VAL A 90 23.92 -21.76 -3.94
N ARG A 91 22.82 -22.02 -4.66
CA ARG A 91 21.47 -21.56 -4.27
C ARG A 91 21.09 -22.06 -2.87
N THR A 92 21.37 -23.32 -2.57
CA THR A 92 21.06 -23.94 -1.27
C THR A 92 21.91 -23.32 -0.15
N ALA A 93 23.20 -23.12 -0.39
CA ALA A 93 24.12 -22.53 0.59
C ALA A 93 23.89 -21.03 0.80
N ALA A 94 23.42 -20.31 -0.22
CA ALA A 94 23.04 -18.90 -0.15
C ALA A 94 21.67 -18.67 0.53
N THR A 95 20.91 -19.74 0.80
CA THR A 95 19.62 -19.64 1.49
C THR A 95 19.82 -19.61 3.01
N ALA A 96 19.46 -18.50 3.66
CA ALA A 96 19.55 -18.36 5.11
C ALA A 96 18.64 -19.35 5.86
N THR A 97 19.06 -19.79 7.05
CA THR A 97 18.29 -20.74 7.86
C THR A 97 16.98 -20.12 8.36
N TYR A 98 17.00 -18.84 8.74
CA TYR A 98 15.79 -18.11 9.12
C TYR A 98 14.74 -18.06 8.01
N LEU A 99 15.12 -18.08 6.72
CA LEU A 99 14.16 -18.08 5.62
C LEU A 99 13.34 -19.39 5.61
N LYS A 100 14.00 -20.52 5.86
CA LYS A 100 13.34 -21.83 6.00
C LYS A 100 12.40 -21.82 7.21
N LEU A 101 12.84 -21.26 8.33
CA LEU A 101 12.01 -21.11 9.53
C LEU A 101 10.75 -20.28 9.25
N ILE A 102 10.87 -19.12 8.59
CA ILE A 102 9.72 -18.26 8.25
C ILE A 102 8.76 -18.97 7.28
N LYS A 103 9.28 -19.71 6.30
CA LYS A 103 8.45 -20.55 5.41
C LYS A 103 7.65 -21.59 6.21
N ALA A 104 8.29 -22.26 7.16
CA ALA A 104 7.64 -23.24 8.01
C ALA A 104 6.64 -22.64 9.02
N ILE A 105 6.83 -21.39 9.46
CA ILE A 105 5.81 -20.67 10.24
C ILE A 105 4.49 -20.62 9.47
N GLY A 106 4.52 -20.46 8.15
CA GLY A 106 3.31 -20.46 7.29
C GLY A 106 2.46 -21.72 7.40
N ASN A 107 3.05 -22.86 7.78
CA ASN A 107 2.35 -24.14 7.95
C ASN A 107 1.70 -24.29 9.34
N LEU A 108 1.91 -23.34 10.25
CA LEU A 108 1.25 -23.33 11.54
C LEU A 108 -0.19 -22.81 11.43
N PRO A 109 -1.08 -23.18 12.37
CA PRO A 109 -2.36 -22.49 12.52
C PRO A 109 -2.16 -20.99 12.68
N ASN A 110 -2.83 -20.18 11.84
CA ASN A 110 -2.63 -18.71 11.76
C ASN A 110 -1.20 -18.26 11.42
N GLY A 111 -0.37 -19.17 10.89
CA GLY A 111 1.04 -18.93 10.58
C GLY A 111 1.27 -17.82 9.55
N VAL A 112 0.47 -17.81 8.48
CA VAL A 112 0.52 -16.75 7.47
C VAL A 112 0.23 -15.38 8.08
N LYS A 113 -0.77 -15.28 8.98
CA LYS A 113 -1.06 -14.05 9.73
C LYS A 113 0.12 -13.63 10.60
N GLN A 114 0.76 -14.59 11.26
CA GLN A 114 1.95 -14.32 12.08
C GLN A 114 3.08 -13.69 11.25
N VAL A 115 3.35 -14.21 10.05
CA VAL A 115 4.38 -13.65 9.15
C VAL A 115 4.00 -12.24 8.67
N CYS A 116 2.72 -11.99 8.34
CA CYS A 116 2.23 -10.64 8.04
C CYS A 116 2.48 -9.68 9.22
N ASN A 117 2.14 -10.09 10.44
CA ASN A 117 2.33 -9.28 11.65
C ASN A 117 3.82 -9.02 11.92
N MET A 118 4.68 -10.04 11.77
CA MET A 118 6.13 -9.89 11.90
C MET A 118 6.68 -8.87 10.90
N ARG A 119 6.29 -8.97 9.62
CA ARG A 119 6.72 -7.98 8.60
C ARG A 119 6.23 -6.57 8.92
N ALA A 120 4.99 -6.41 9.41
CA ALA A 120 4.47 -5.11 9.83
C ALA A 120 5.34 -4.49 10.94
N GLN A 121 5.76 -5.30 11.93
CA GLN A 121 6.66 -4.85 12.99
C GLN A 121 8.05 -4.50 12.48
N ILE A 122 8.62 -5.30 11.58
CA ILE A 122 9.92 -5.00 10.95
C ILE A 122 9.87 -3.67 10.21
N LEU A 123 8.82 -3.41 9.42
CA LEU A 123 8.62 -2.14 8.72
C LEU A 123 8.50 -0.96 9.69
N ALA A 124 7.87 -1.15 10.84
CA ALA A 124 7.77 -0.11 11.87
C ALA A 124 9.13 0.18 12.54
N LEU A 125 9.93 -0.86 12.80
CA LEU A 125 11.28 -0.74 13.35
C LEU A 125 12.23 -0.03 12.37
N ILE A 126 12.21 -0.41 11.08
CA ILE A 126 13.03 0.22 10.04
C ILE A 126 12.85 1.74 9.97
N LYS A 127 11.63 2.24 10.23
CA LYS A 127 11.35 3.69 10.21
C LYS A 127 11.95 4.44 11.40
N LYS A 128 12.19 3.76 12.51
CA LYS A 128 12.66 4.34 13.77
C LYS A 128 14.15 4.08 14.03
N GLU A 129 14.71 3.04 13.42
CA GLU A 129 16.07 2.59 13.67
C GLU A 129 17.10 3.57 13.08
N THR A 130 18.09 3.92 13.88
CA THR A 130 19.18 4.82 13.53
C THR A 130 20.52 4.08 13.43
N ASP A 131 20.67 2.95 14.12
CA ASP A 131 21.86 2.12 14.03
C ASP A 131 21.94 1.44 12.65
N LYS A 132 23.07 1.62 11.96
CA LYS A 132 23.25 1.13 10.59
C LYS A 132 23.32 -0.40 10.50
N SER A 133 23.84 -1.05 11.55
CA SER A 133 23.99 -2.51 11.59
C SER A 133 22.63 -3.17 11.80
N ASP A 134 21.89 -2.75 12.83
CA ASP A 134 20.53 -3.22 13.09
C ASP A 134 19.61 -2.95 11.89
N LEU A 135 19.74 -1.78 11.25
CA LEU A 135 18.95 -1.44 10.08
C LEU A 135 19.24 -2.34 8.87
N ALA A 136 20.48 -2.77 8.67
CA ALA A 136 20.82 -3.73 7.61
C ALA A 136 20.17 -5.10 7.90
N VAL A 137 20.29 -5.59 9.13
CA VAL A 137 19.68 -6.85 9.58
C VAL A 137 18.16 -6.84 9.42
N LEU A 138 17.49 -5.77 9.83
CA LEU A 138 16.04 -5.63 9.67
C LEU A 138 15.61 -5.61 8.20
N ARG A 139 16.43 -5.04 7.30
CA ARG A 139 16.16 -5.04 5.85
C ARG A 139 16.29 -6.43 5.23
N ASP A 140 17.26 -7.21 5.66
CA ASP A 140 17.40 -8.61 5.20
C ASP A 140 16.17 -9.43 5.59
N LEU A 141 15.71 -9.28 6.83
CA LEU A 141 14.50 -9.95 7.31
C LEU A 141 13.23 -9.44 6.63
N GLU A 142 13.12 -8.14 6.37
CA GLU A 142 12.02 -7.56 5.58
C GLU A 142 11.97 -8.16 4.18
N ALA A 143 13.13 -8.26 3.50
CA ALA A 143 13.24 -8.81 2.16
C ALA A 143 12.83 -10.28 2.12
N ALA A 144 13.27 -11.07 3.12
CA ALA A 144 12.88 -12.47 3.28
C ALA A 144 11.37 -12.65 3.49
N CYS A 145 10.78 -11.87 4.41
CA CYS A 145 9.32 -11.88 4.62
C CYS A 145 8.56 -11.43 3.36
N ARG A 146 9.05 -10.40 2.67
CA ARG A 146 8.45 -9.89 1.43
C ARG A 146 8.47 -10.94 0.33
N GLU A 147 9.58 -11.64 0.13
CA GLU A 147 9.70 -12.73 -0.85
C GLU A 147 8.64 -13.81 -0.59
N ILE A 148 8.58 -14.30 0.65
CA ILE A 148 7.63 -15.35 1.04
C ILE A 148 6.19 -14.90 0.85
N LEU A 149 5.84 -13.71 1.35
CA LEU A 149 4.48 -13.17 1.25
C LEU A 149 4.08 -12.85 -0.20
N THR A 150 5.02 -12.44 -1.06
CA THR A 150 4.74 -12.24 -2.50
C THR A 150 4.33 -13.56 -3.17
N ASN A 151 4.97 -14.66 -2.79
CA ASN A 151 4.62 -15.98 -3.32
C ASN A 151 3.28 -16.50 -2.77
N TRP A 152 2.97 -16.24 -1.50
CA TRP A 152 1.72 -16.69 -0.88
C TRP A 152 0.50 -15.90 -1.38
N PHE A 153 0.63 -14.57 -1.53
CA PHE A 153 -0.47 -13.67 -1.86
C PHE A 153 -0.54 -13.27 -3.34
N CYS A 154 -0.18 -14.17 -4.25
CA CYS A 154 -0.33 -13.92 -5.68
C CYS A 154 -1.82 -13.86 -6.08
N LEU A 155 -2.12 -13.15 -7.18
CA LEU A 155 -3.50 -12.85 -7.60
C LEU A 155 -4.39 -14.09 -7.73
N GLY A 156 -3.84 -15.22 -8.19
CA GLY A 156 -4.58 -16.47 -8.37
C GLY A 156 -5.12 -17.07 -7.06
N ASN A 157 -4.57 -16.66 -5.91
CA ASN A 157 -4.98 -17.12 -4.59
C ASN A 157 -5.93 -16.14 -3.89
N LEU A 158 -6.28 -15.03 -4.54
CA LEU A 158 -7.19 -14.03 -3.99
C LEU A 158 -8.61 -14.25 -4.54
N LYS A 159 -9.59 -14.19 -3.64
CA LYS A 159 -11.02 -14.26 -4.00
C LYS A 159 -11.64 -12.88 -3.91
N LEU A 160 -12.29 -12.45 -4.98
CA LEU A 160 -13.08 -11.21 -4.99
C LEU A 160 -14.46 -11.49 -4.42
N GLU A 161 -14.83 -10.77 -3.36
CA GLU A 161 -16.11 -10.89 -2.68
C GLU A 161 -16.82 -9.52 -2.63
N ARG A 162 -18.16 -9.55 -2.68
CA ARG A 162 -18.99 -8.36 -2.49
C ARG A 162 -19.37 -8.22 -1.02
N LEU A 163 -19.11 -7.05 -0.45
CA LEU A 163 -19.59 -6.69 0.87
C LEU A 163 -20.96 -6.01 0.75
N THR A 164 -21.93 -6.50 1.52
CA THR A 164 -23.29 -5.93 1.60
C THR A 164 -23.69 -5.81 3.07
N TRP A 165 -24.81 -5.13 3.34
CA TRP A 165 -25.35 -5.07 4.70
C TRP A 165 -25.71 -6.44 5.30
N SER A 166 -25.91 -7.45 4.44
CA SER A 166 -26.20 -8.83 4.84
C SER A 166 -24.94 -9.68 5.08
N SER A 167 -23.74 -9.12 4.88
CA SER A 167 -22.47 -9.82 5.12
C SER A 167 -22.22 -10.05 6.63
N PRO A 168 -21.38 -11.03 7.00
CA PRO A 168 -21.05 -11.31 8.40
C PRO A 168 -20.58 -10.08 9.19
N GLY A 169 -21.10 -9.90 10.40
CA GLY A 169 -20.89 -8.69 11.22
C GLY A 169 -19.44 -8.42 11.63
N ASP A 170 -18.61 -9.45 11.76
CA ASP A 170 -17.18 -9.32 12.03
C ASP A 170 -16.41 -8.73 10.84
N ILE A 171 -16.77 -9.10 9.60
CA ILE A 171 -16.18 -8.52 8.39
C ILE A 171 -16.63 -7.06 8.26
N LEU A 172 -17.92 -6.78 8.51
CA LEU A 172 -18.44 -5.42 8.54
C LEU A 172 -17.68 -4.53 9.55
N HIS A 173 -17.44 -5.04 10.77
CA HIS A 173 -16.67 -4.34 11.78
C HIS A 173 -15.23 -4.06 11.32
N LYS A 174 -14.53 -5.07 10.79
CA LYS A 174 -13.16 -4.91 10.26
C LYS A 174 -13.10 -3.89 9.12
N VAL A 175 -14.06 -3.93 8.20
CA VAL A 175 -14.10 -2.98 7.07
C VAL A 175 -14.30 -1.55 7.56
N ALA A 176 -15.18 -1.34 8.54
CA ALA A 176 -15.40 -0.03 9.15
C ALA A 176 -14.15 0.47 9.89
N GLU A 177 -13.45 -0.40 10.62
CA GLU A 177 -12.21 -0.09 11.34
C GLU A 177 -11.04 0.23 10.40
N TYR A 178 -10.93 -0.51 9.29
CA TYR A 178 -9.80 -0.41 8.38
C TYR A 178 -9.94 0.67 7.30
N GLU A 179 -11.08 1.35 7.16
CA GLU A 179 -11.26 2.37 6.13
C GLU A 179 -10.27 3.54 6.29
N ALA A 180 -9.24 3.53 5.45
CA ALA A 180 -8.07 4.37 5.61
C ALA A 180 -8.09 5.62 4.73
N VAL A 181 -9.06 5.81 3.83
CA VAL A 181 -9.14 7.01 2.96
C VAL A 181 -10.19 7.99 3.51
N HIS A 182 -11.38 7.50 3.82
CA HIS A 182 -12.50 8.29 4.36
C HIS A 182 -13.12 7.62 5.58
N PRO A 183 -12.67 7.91 6.82
CA PRO A 183 -13.13 7.22 8.02
C PRO A 183 -14.65 7.14 8.12
N VAL A 184 -15.17 5.98 8.53
CA VAL A 184 -16.60 5.73 8.66
C VAL A 184 -17.14 6.42 9.92
N ARG A 185 -18.18 7.26 9.76
CA ARG A 185 -18.81 8.05 10.83
C ARG A 185 -19.98 7.30 11.47
N GLY A 186 -19.71 6.11 11.99
CA GLY A 186 -20.70 5.26 12.66
C GLY A 186 -21.59 4.44 11.70
N LEU A 187 -22.59 3.77 12.27
CA LEU A 187 -23.37 2.72 11.59
C LEU A 187 -24.18 3.23 10.40
N THR A 188 -24.77 4.42 10.53
CA THR A 188 -25.59 5.03 9.47
C THR A 188 -24.76 5.40 8.26
N ASP A 189 -23.55 5.96 8.44
CA ASP A 189 -22.61 6.20 7.33
C ASP A 189 -22.24 4.87 6.65
N PHE A 190 -21.92 3.85 7.44
CA PHE A 190 -21.54 2.58 6.87
C PHE A 190 -22.64 1.93 6.03
N ARG A 191 -23.88 1.97 6.52
CA ARG A 191 -25.05 1.47 5.78
C ARG A 191 -25.21 2.20 4.45
N LYS A 192 -24.99 3.52 4.41
CA LYS A 192 -25.04 4.31 3.17
C LYS A 192 -23.99 3.84 2.15
N ARG A 193 -22.77 3.57 2.60
CA ARG A 193 -21.66 3.09 1.74
C ARG A 193 -21.88 1.68 1.17
N LEU A 194 -22.82 0.92 1.74
CA LEU A 194 -23.20 -0.41 1.27
C LEU A 194 -24.61 -0.44 0.64
N GLY A 195 -25.26 0.72 0.54
CA GLY A 195 -26.62 0.88 0.05
C GLY A 195 -26.73 0.99 -1.48
N PRO A 196 -27.90 1.42 -1.99
CA PRO A 196 -28.12 1.67 -3.42
C PRO A 196 -27.08 2.62 -4.01
N LEU A 197 -26.74 2.44 -5.29
CA LEU A 197 -25.74 3.27 -5.99
C LEU A 197 -24.34 3.27 -5.34
N ARG A 198 -24.10 2.32 -4.44
CA ARG A 198 -22.79 2.05 -3.84
C ARG A 198 -22.48 0.57 -3.99
N ARG A 199 -21.19 0.27 -4.11
CA ARG A 199 -20.68 -1.10 -4.02
C ARG A 199 -19.44 -1.09 -3.15
N CYS A 200 -19.26 -2.16 -2.40
CA CYS A 200 -18.02 -2.43 -1.71
C CYS A 200 -17.59 -3.84 -2.05
N PHE A 201 -16.34 -3.98 -2.48
CA PHE A 201 -15.72 -5.26 -2.75
C PHE A 201 -14.52 -5.44 -1.83
N TYR A 202 -14.18 -6.68 -1.53
CA TYR A 202 -12.91 -6.98 -0.90
C TYR A 202 -12.26 -8.23 -1.50
N PHE A 203 -10.94 -8.26 -1.43
CA PHE A 203 -10.14 -9.45 -1.73
C PHE A 203 -9.89 -10.22 -0.45
N SER A 204 -10.21 -11.51 -0.43
CA SER A 204 -9.89 -12.44 0.65
C SER A 204 -8.86 -13.46 0.21
N HIS A 205 -8.26 -14.16 1.18
CA HIS A 205 -7.30 -15.24 0.94
C HIS A 205 -7.60 -16.39 1.90
N GLU A 206 -7.47 -17.63 1.45
CA GLU A 206 -7.87 -18.80 2.24
C GLU A 206 -7.09 -18.94 3.55
N ALA A 207 -5.80 -18.60 3.56
CA ALA A 207 -4.98 -18.59 4.76
C ALA A 207 -5.30 -17.47 5.76
N LEU A 208 -6.13 -16.49 5.35
CA LEU A 208 -6.59 -15.36 6.16
C LEU A 208 -8.13 -15.26 6.06
N PRO A 209 -8.87 -16.28 6.53
CA PRO A 209 -10.31 -16.31 6.39
C PRO A 209 -10.95 -15.16 7.18
N ARG A 210 -11.95 -14.50 6.58
CA ARG A 210 -12.67 -13.36 7.19
C ARG A 210 -11.78 -12.16 7.52
N ASP A 211 -10.58 -12.08 6.96
CA ASP A 211 -9.68 -10.92 6.98
C ASP A 211 -9.67 -10.29 5.57
N PRO A 212 -10.42 -9.21 5.32
CA PRO A 212 -10.41 -8.55 4.02
C PRO A 212 -9.02 -7.95 3.80
N LEU A 213 -8.36 -8.20 2.67
CA LEU A 213 -6.97 -7.77 2.41
C LEU A 213 -6.90 -6.43 1.69
N VAL A 214 -7.74 -6.27 0.67
CA VAL A 214 -7.90 -5.04 -0.10
C VAL A 214 -9.37 -4.76 -0.22
N MET A 215 -9.81 -3.58 0.21
CA MET A 215 -11.20 -3.14 0.14
C MET A 215 -11.33 -2.07 -0.93
N VAL A 216 -12.43 -2.09 -1.68
CA VAL A 216 -12.69 -1.18 -2.78
C VAL A 216 -14.11 -0.65 -2.67
N HIS A 217 -14.26 0.60 -2.29
CA HIS A 217 -15.54 1.32 -2.29
C HIS A 217 -15.76 2.01 -3.63
N VAL A 218 -16.97 1.83 -4.16
CA VAL A 218 -17.39 2.31 -5.48
C VAL A 218 -18.69 3.10 -5.35
N ALA A 219 -18.73 4.27 -6.00
CA ALA A 219 -19.96 5.03 -6.22
C ALA A 219 -20.40 4.90 -7.67
N LEU A 220 -21.69 4.62 -7.89
CA LEU A 220 -22.29 4.58 -9.22
C LEU A 220 -22.89 5.96 -9.52
N LEU A 221 -22.42 6.59 -10.60
CA LEU A 221 -22.75 7.97 -10.99
C LEU A 221 -23.01 8.06 -12.51
N ASP A 222 -23.53 9.20 -12.94
CA ASP A 222 -23.76 9.57 -14.34
C ASP A 222 -22.53 10.19 -15.02
N LYS A 223 -21.52 10.59 -14.25
CA LYS A 223 -20.29 11.24 -14.71
C LYS A 223 -19.08 10.95 -13.83
N ILE A 224 -17.89 11.28 -14.34
CA ILE A 224 -16.64 11.18 -13.58
C ILE A 224 -16.58 12.25 -12.48
N ALA A 225 -16.66 11.82 -11.22
CA ALA A 225 -16.56 12.69 -10.05
C ALA A 225 -15.20 13.40 -9.96
N ASP A 226 -15.24 14.65 -9.52
CA ASP A 226 -14.09 15.50 -9.26
C ASP A 226 -13.91 15.84 -7.77
N ASN A 227 -14.98 15.72 -6.95
CA ASN A 227 -14.99 16.04 -5.54
C ASN A 227 -15.50 14.89 -4.68
N VAL A 228 -14.75 14.53 -3.63
CA VAL A 228 -15.08 13.35 -2.80
C VAL A 228 -16.15 13.63 -1.76
N GLN A 229 -16.26 14.87 -1.28
CA GLN A 229 -17.34 15.29 -0.38
C GLN A 229 -18.71 15.09 -1.03
N SER A 230 -18.82 15.28 -2.35
CA SER A 230 -20.05 14.98 -3.10
C SER A 230 -20.47 13.51 -3.06
N ILE A 231 -19.57 12.59 -2.70
CA ILE A 231 -19.83 11.15 -2.59
C ILE A 231 -20.06 10.73 -1.14
N VAL A 232 -19.26 11.25 -0.20
CA VAL A 232 -19.24 10.80 1.20
C VAL A 232 -20.14 11.62 2.12
N ASP A 233 -20.31 12.92 1.83
CA ASP A 233 -21.15 13.82 2.63
C ASP A 233 -22.55 14.02 2.02
N SER A 234 -22.79 13.48 0.82
CA SER A 234 -24.14 13.40 0.25
C SER A 234 -25.06 12.58 1.15
N GLY A 235 -26.37 12.89 1.13
CA GLY A 235 -27.39 12.08 1.77
C GLY A 235 -27.45 10.63 1.23
N GLU A 236 -28.51 9.90 1.54
CA GLU A 236 -28.71 8.61 0.89
C GLU A 236 -28.75 8.80 -0.64
N PRO A 237 -27.97 8.03 -1.42
CA PRO A 237 -28.03 8.10 -2.87
C PRO A 237 -29.46 7.77 -3.34
N VAL A 238 -30.06 8.67 -4.11
CA VAL A 238 -31.39 8.48 -4.71
C VAL A 238 -31.22 8.35 -6.22
N GLY A 239 -31.87 7.37 -6.82
CA GLY A 239 -31.85 7.15 -8.27
C GLY A 239 -31.90 5.67 -8.64
N ASN A 240 -32.05 5.41 -9.93
CA ASN A 240 -31.98 4.06 -10.48
C ASN A 240 -30.54 3.75 -10.90
N GLU A 241 -30.06 2.55 -10.59
CA GLU A 241 -28.71 2.12 -10.96
C GLU A 241 -28.54 2.03 -12.48
N ASN A 242 -29.61 1.73 -13.21
CA ASN A 242 -29.59 1.64 -14.68
C ASN A 242 -29.37 3.00 -15.36
N ASP A 243 -29.63 4.11 -14.66
CA ASP A 243 -29.39 5.46 -15.19
C ASP A 243 -27.91 5.85 -15.04
N MET A 244 -27.14 5.11 -14.25
CA MET A 244 -25.72 5.38 -14.02
C MET A 244 -24.87 4.72 -15.11
N ASN A 245 -23.82 5.42 -15.54
CA ASN A 245 -22.89 4.94 -16.57
C ASN A 245 -21.43 4.86 -16.09
N THR A 246 -21.14 5.39 -14.89
CA THR A 246 -19.79 5.61 -14.37
C THR A 246 -19.63 4.98 -12.99
N ALA A 247 -18.57 4.20 -12.82
CA ALA A 247 -18.12 3.70 -11.53
C ALA A 247 -16.91 4.49 -11.03
N ILE A 248 -17.06 5.09 -9.84
CA ILE A 248 -16.00 5.83 -9.15
C ILE A 248 -15.43 5.03 -7.99
N TYR A 249 -14.21 4.54 -8.13
CA TYR A 249 -13.44 3.93 -7.05
C TYR A 249 -12.86 5.04 -6.17
N TYR A 250 -13.57 5.42 -5.11
CA TYR A 250 -13.22 6.57 -4.28
C TYR A 250 -12.46 6.19 -3.01
N SER A 251 -12.45 4.91 -2.62
CA SER A 251 -11.55 4.40 -1.57
C SER A 251 -11.05 3.01 -1.92
N ILE A 252 -9.73 2.84 -1.91
CA ILE A 252 -9.05 1.55 -2.01
C ILE A 252 -8.10 1.45 -0.83
N THR A 253 -8.33 0.46 0.03
CA THR A 253 -7.57 0.31 1.27
C THR A 253 -6.98 -1.08 1.39
N SER A 254 -5.66 -1.14 1.58
CA SER A 254 -4.99 -2.35 2.05
C SER A 254 -5.06 -2.42 3.58
N THR A 255 -5.63 -3.49 4.12
CA THR A 255 -5.89 -3.61 5.58
C THR A 255 -4.70 -4.20 6.33
N GLN A 256 -3.84 -4.95 5.63
CA GLN A 256 -2.72 -5.66 6.21
C GLN A 256 -1.44 -4.84 6.03
N ALA A 257 -1.00 -4.17 7.10
CA ALA A 257 0.26 -3.43 7.09
C ALA A 257 1.47 -4.31 6.68
N GLY A 258 1.41 -5.61 7.03
CA GLY A 258 2.38 -6.63 6.64
C GLY A 258 2.43 -6.93 5.14
N LEU A 259 1.43 -6.53 4.36
CA LEU A 259 1.40 -6.65 2.90
C LEU A 259 1.74 -5.33 2.20
N SER A 260 2.12 -4.29 2.95
CA SER A 260 2.47 -2.99 2.36
C SER A 260 3.61 -3.12 1.35
N GLY A 261 3.39 -2.61 0.14
CA GLY A 261 4.35 -2.68 -0.97
C GLY A 261 4.50 -4.07 -1.61
N ILE A 262 3.70 -5.06 -1.21
CA ILE A 262 3.60 -6.33 -1.93
C ILE A 262 2.62 -6.15 -3.08
N ASP A 263 3.05 -6.59 -4.25
CA ASP A 263 2.20 -6.64 -5.43
C ASP A 263 1.26 -7.83 -5.29
N LEU A 264 0.00 -7.56 -4.95
CA LEU A 264 -1.07 -8.57 -4.85
C LEU A 264 -1.59 -8.98 -6.23
N GLY A 265 -0.92 -8.52 -7.29
CA GLY A 265 -1.28 -8.73 -8.68
C GLY A 265 -1.64 -7.42 -9.37
N ASN A 266 -1.23 -7.35 -10.64
CA ASN A 266 -1.78 -6.37 -11.55
C ASN A 266 -3.24 -6.73 -11.86
N MET A 267 -4.07 -5.74 -12.15
CA MET A 267 -5.45 -5.89 -12.59
C MET A 267 -6.47 -6.23 -11.47
N LEU A 268 -6.16 -5.94 -10.20
CA LEU A 268 -7.15 -6.01 -9.11
C LEU A 268 -8.41 -5.19 -9.45
N ILE A 269 -8.21 -3.96 -9.95
CA ILE A 269 -9.33 -3.09 -10.32
C ILE A 269 -10.05 -3.59 -11.58
N LYS A 270 -9.38 -4.30 -12.49
CA LYS A 270 -10.04 -4.94 -13.64
C LYS A 270 -11.00 -6.03 -13.17
N GLN A 271 -10.64 -6.83 -12.16
CA GLN A 271 -11.55 -7.84 -11.60
C GLN A 271 -12.78 -7.18 -10.99
N VAL A 272 -12.59 -6.11 -10.20
CA VAL A 272 -13.71 -5.33 -9.63
C VAL A 272 -14.59 -4.75 -10.74
N ALA A 273 -13.99 -4.12 -11.76
CA ALA A 273 -14.70 -3.54 -12.89
C ALA A 273 -15.52 -4.60 -13.64
N THR A 274 -14.93 -5.77 -13.90
CA THR A 274 -15.58 -6.88 -14.62
C THR A 274 -16.76 -7.44 -13.80
N ALA A 275 -16.56 -7.65 -12.50
CA ALA A 275 -17.64 -8.07 -11.59
C ALA A 275 -18.76 -7.02 -11.54
N LEU A 276 -18.41 -5.73 -11.54
CA LEU A 276 -19.36 -4.64 -11.52
C LEU A 276 -20.15 -4.54 -12.82
N GLN A 277 -19.53 -4.68 -13.98
CA GLN A 277 -20.22 -4.69 -15.29
C GLN A 277 -21.22 -5.84 -15.40
N LYS A 278 -20.92 -6.99 -14.79
CA LYS A 278 -21.86 -8.10 -14.71
C LYS A 278 -23.07 -7.79 -13.82
N ASP A 279 -22.86 -7.06 -12.73
CA ASP A 279 -23.90 -6.67 -11.77
C ASP A 279 -24.76 -5.50 -12.27
N VAL A 280 -24.14 -4.51 -12.93
CA VAL A 280 -24.77 -3.28 -13.44
C VAL A 280 -24.27 -3.00 -14.87
N PRO A 281 -24.89 -3.59 -15.91
CA PRO A 281 -24.42 -3.50 -17.30
C PRO A 281 -24.42 -2.10 -17.92
N SER A 282 -25.15 -1.14 -17.34
CA SER A 282 -25.15 0.25 -17.78
C SER A 282 -23.81 0.96 -17.53
N ILE A 283 -23.01 0.46 -16.59
CA ILE A 283 -21.69 1.01 -16.25
C ILE A 283 -20.68 0.70 -17.36
N LYS A 284 -20.20 1.76 -18.01
CA LYS A 284 -19.22 1.69 -19.11
C LYS A 284 -17.92 2.42 -18.77
N ILE A 285 -17.99 3.42 -17.90
CA ILE A 285 -16.86 4.26 -17.52
C ILE A 285 -16.36 3.84 -16.16
N HIS A 286 -15.07 3.55 -16.06
CA HIS A 286 -14.41 3.18 -14.81
C HIS A 286 -13.33 4.21 -14.49
N SER A 287 -13.45 4.90 -13.37
CA SER A 287 -12.47 5.89 -12.94
C SER A 287 -12.29 5.85 -11.43
N THR A 288 -11.12 6.21 -10.93
CA THR A 288 -10.93 6.43 -9.51
C THR A 288 -11.21 7.89 -9.18
N LEU A 289 -11.34 8.21 -7.90
CA LEU A 289 -11.08 9.54 -7.36
C LEU A 289 -10.07 9.37 -6.22
N SER A 290 -8.79 9.51 -6.55
CA SER A 290 -7.68 9.07 -5.70
C SER A 290 -6.98 10.24 -5.00
N PRO A 291 -6.51 10.07 -3.76
CA PRO A 291 -5.68 11.05 -3.07
C PRO A 291 -4.26 11.08 -3.64
N ILE A 292 -3.52 12.16 -3.35
CA ILE A 292 -2.13 12.34 -3.80
C ILE A 292 -1.19 12.50 -2.59
N PRO A 293 -1.02 11.45 -1.77
CA PRO A 293 -0.19 11.54 -0.57
C PRO A 293 1.27 11.85 -0.92
N GLY A 294 1.90 12.73 -0.16
CA GLY A 294 3.31 13.07 -0.35
C GLY A 294 3.56 14.20 -1.36
N PHE A 295 2.54 14.77 -2.01
CA PHE A 295 2.72 15.90 -2.91
C PHE A 295 3.22 17.16 -2.18
N ARG A 296 2.57 17.56 -1.09
CA ARG A 296 2.97 18.71 -0.28
C ARG A 296 4.44 18.66 0.19
N PRO A 297 4.90 17.59 0.88
CA PRO A 297 6.30 17.51 1.29
C PRO A 297 7.26 17.41 0.11
N TRP A 298 6.87 16.77 -1.00
CA TRP A 298 7.67 16.77 -2.22
C TRP A 298 7.85 18.19 -2.79
N LEU A 299 6.79 18.99 -2.88
CA LEU A 299 6.84 20.35 -3.39
C LEU A 299 7.75 21.24 -2.52
N ILE A 300 7.61 21.15 -1.19
CA ILE A 300 8.48 21.87 -0.25
C ILE A 300 9.95 21.46 -0.46
N ARG A 301 10.24 20.17 -0.61
CA ARG A 301 11.61 19.68 -0.88
C ARG A 301 12.11 20.15 -2.24
N ASN A 302 11.25 20.17 -3.26
CA ASN A 302 11.61 20.65 -4.58
C ASN A 302 12.00 22.14 -4.57
N LEU A 303 11.22 22.98 -3.89
CA LEU A 303 11.47 24.42 -3.76
C LEU A 303 12.71 24.74 -2.90
N LYS A 304 13.04 23.92 -1.90
CA LYS A 304 14.28 24.09 -1.11
C LYS A 304 15.56 23.72 -1.87
N GLY A 305 15.43 23.23 -3.10
CA GLY A 305 16.51 22.61 -3.83
C GLY A 305 16.63 21.12 -3.48
N ASN A 306 16.73 20.30 -4.51
CA ASN A 306 16.96 18.87 -4.36
C ASN A 306 17.82 18.39 -5.55
N ALA A 307 18.63 17.35 -5.34
CA ALA A 307 19.50 16.79 -6.39
C ALA A 307 18.82 15.72 -7.26
N GLU A 308 17.59 15.31 -6.93
CA GLU A 308 16.92 14.15 -7.54
C GLU A 308 15.95 14.52 -8.67
N TYR A 309 15.41 15.75 -8.67
CA TYR A 309 14.36 16.21 -9.57
C TYR A 309 14.59 17.67 -9.96
N ASP A 310 14.31 17.99 -11.22
CA ASP A 310 14.33 19.36 -11.72
C ASP A 310 13.43 20.28 -10.91
N SER A 311 13.85 21.54 -10.81
CA SER A 311 13.06 22.57 -10.14
C SER A 311 11.78 22.82 -10.93
N ILE A 312 10.63 22.84 -10.23
CA ILE A 312 9.35 23.24 -10.83
C ILE A 312 9.30 24.74 -11.16
N VAL A 313 10.27 25.54 -10.70
CA VAL A 313 10.32 27.00 -10.94
C VAL A 313 11.05 27.28 -12.25
N ASP A 314 10.31 27.13 -13.34
CA ASP A 314 10.67 27.52 -14.69
C ASP A 314 10.08 28.89 -15.06
N ASP A 315 10.30 29.35 -16.30
CA ASP A 315 9.81 30.65 -16.77
C ASP A 315 8.28 30.78 -16.70
N LYS A 316 7.54 29.67 -16.88
CA LYS A 316 6.07 29.64 -16.78
C LYS A 316 5.63 29.92 -15.35
N VAL A 317 6.26 29.25 -14.37
CA VAL A 317 5.99 29.46 -12.95
C VAL A 317 6.42 30.85 -12.51
N ILE A 318 7.58 31.35 -12.95
CA ILE A 318 8.03 32.72 -12.64
C ILE A 318 7.00 33.75 -13.13
N ASN A 319 6.53 33.61 -14.36
CA ASN A 319 5.50 34.49 -14.93
C ASN A 319 4.19 34.43 -14.14
N TRP A 320 3.75 33.25 -13.71
CA TRP A 320 2.57 33.13 -12.86
C TRP A 320 2.77 33.77 -11.49
N VAL A 321 3.93 33.57 -10.85
CA VAL A 321 4.23 34.22 -9.57
C VAL A 321 4.28 35.74 -9.72
N SER A 322 4.89 36.28 -10.78
CA SER A 322 4.90 37.72 -11.05
C SER A 322 3.50 38.31 -11.17
N LYS A 323 2.58 37.61 -11.87
CA LYS A 323 1.18 38.02 -11.98
C LYS A 323 0.47 38.05 -10.63
N VAL A 324 0.70 37.03 -9.80
CA VAL A 324 0.11 36.94 -8.45
C VAL A 324 0.71 37.97 -7.50
N HIS A 325 2.00 38.27 -7.64
CA HIS A 325 2.72 39.23 -6.82
C HIS A 325 2.44 40.69 -7.19
N GLY A 326 2.13 40.96 -8.46
CA GLY A 326 1.87 42.30 -8.99
C GLY A 326 3.12 43.02 -9.55
N SER A 327 4.27 42.36 -9.58
CA SER A 327 5.51 42.87 -10.17
C SER A 327 6.38 41.73 -10.71
N PRO A 328 7.29 42.00 -11.68
CA PRO A 328 8.26 41.01 -12.14
C PRO A 328 9.11 40.48 -10.98
N VAL A 329 9.32 39.16 -10.95
CA VAL A 329 10.17 38.51 -9.95
C VAL A 329 11.20 37.63 -10.65
N ASP A 330 12.37 37.46 -10.03
CA ASP A 330 13.33 36.46 -10.47
C ASP A 330 12.99 35.06 -9.88
N LYS A 331 13.75 34.05 -10.31
CA LYS A 331 13.60 32.66 -9.85
C LYS A 331 13.76 32.52 -8.33
N GLY A 332 14.70 33.24 -7.72
CA GLY A 332 14.97 33.17 -6.29
C GLY A 332 13.78 33.69 -5.49
N LYS A 333 13.27 34.86 -5.88
CA LYS A 333 12.11 35.49 -5.24
C LYS A 333 10.83 34.70 -5.47
N ALA A 334 10.62 34.17 -6.67
CA ALA A 334 9.50 33.28 -6.96
C ALA A 334 9.50 32.04 -6.04
N THR A 335 10.67 31.43 -5.88
CA THR A 335 10.86 30.27 -5.00
C THR A 335 10.56 30.60 -3.54
N GLU A 336 11.06 31.73 -3.04
CA GLU A 336 10.82 32.20 -1.67
C GLU A 336 9.33 32.42 -1.38
N LEU A 337 8.63 33.14 -2.27
CA LEU A 337 7.21 33.44 -2.13
C LEU A 337 6.36 32.16 -2.13
N LEU A 338 6.65 31.23 -3.04
CA LEU A 338 5.98 29.94 -3.07
C LEU A 338 6.26 29.14 -1.80
N LEU A 339 7.52 29.08 -1.35
CA LEU A 339 7.90 28.34 -0.15
C LEU A 339 7.17 28.84 1.10
N GLN A 340 7.01 30.16 1.24
CA GLN A 340 6.27 30.77 2.34
C GLN A 340 4.79 30.34 2.36
N LEU A 341 4.15 30.29 1.18
CA LEU A 341 2.74 29.90 1.06
C LEU A 341 2.53 28.40 1.30
N VAL A 342 3.37 27.55 0.71
CA VAL A 342 3.18 26.09 0.73
C VAL A 342 3.69 25.42 2.00
N SER A 343 4.65 26.03 2.71
CA SER A 343 5.16 25.50 3.99
C SER A 343 4.21 25.76 5.16
N ASN A 344 3.34 26.77 5.06
CA ASN A 344 2.39 27.09 6.12
C ASN A 344 1.09 26.29 5.97
N GLU A 345 0.83 25.37 6.90
CA GLU A 345 -0.41 24.57 6.91
C GLU A 345 -1.68 25.41 7.13
N LYS A 346 -1.54 26.59 7.73
CA LYS A 346 -2.62 27.54 7.97
C LYS A 346 -2.81 28.56 6.85
N THR A 347 -2.15 28.37 5.70
CA THR A 347 -2.38 29.23 4.53
C THR A 347 -3.85 29.22 4.15
N LYS A 348 -4.45 30.41 4.13
CA LYS A 348 -5.88 30.58 3.84
C LYS A 348 -6.24 30.09 2.44
N LYS A 349 -7.46 29.59 2.28
CA LYS A 349 -7.97 29.03 1.00
C LYS A 349 -7.87 30.03 -0.14
N GLU A 350 -8.13 31.31 0.12
CA GLU A 350 -8.07 32.38 -0.88
C GLU A 350 -6.65 32.52 -1.46
N LYS A 351 -5.61 32.42 -0.61
CA LYS A 351 -4.21 32.47 -1.05
C LYS A 351 -3.82 31.24 -1.86
N LEU A 352 -4.29 30.05 -1.48
CA LEU A 352 -4.07 28.84 -2.27
C LEU A 352 -4.76 28.92 -3.65
N ASN A 353 -5.95 29.52 -3.70
CA ASN A 353 -6.67 29.73 -4.96
C ASN A 353 -5.93 30.68 -5.91
N MET A 354 -5.24 31.71 -5.38
CA MET A 354 -4.42 32.62 -6.21
C MET A 354 -3.27 31.88 -6.92
N ILE A 355 -2.74 30.82 -6.32
CA ILE A 355 -1.64 30.01 -6.89
C ILE A 355 -2.13 28.66 -7.45
N ARG A 356 -3.44 28.54 -7.74
CA ARG A 356 -4.05 27.29 -8.23
C ARG A 356 -3.29 26.70 -9.41
N ASP A 357 -3.03 27.49 -10.44
CA ASP A 357 -2.44 26.99 -11.68
C ASP A 357 -0.99 26.52 -11.45
N ILE A 358 -0.26 27.19 -10.56
CA ILE A 358 1.09 26.78 -10.12
C ILE A 358 1.02 25.44 -9.38
N LEU A 359 0.06 25.27 -8.46
CA LEU A 359 -0.10 24.03 -7.72
C LEU A 359 -0.54 22.86 -8.62
N MET A 360 -1.42 23.11 -9.58
CA MET A 360 -1.86 22.12 -10.57
C MET A 360 -0.71 21.70 -11.48
N TYR A 361 0.11 22.65 -11.94
CA TYR A 361 1.33 22.40 -12.72
C TYR A 361 2.35 21.57 -11.94
N ALA A 362 2.67 21.98 -10.71
CA ALA A 362 3.59 21.25 -9.86
C ALA A 362 3.06 19.84 -9.54
N CYS A 363 1.75 19.67 -9.39
CA CYS A 363 1.13 18.37 -9.16
C CYS A 363 1.22 17.46 -10.39
N ALA A 364 0.96 18.00 -11.58
CA ALA A 364 1.15 17.27 -12.84
C ALA A 364 2.63 16.86 -13.00
N HIS A 365 3.57 17.75 -12.70
CA HIS A 365 5.01 17.47 -12.73
C HIS A 365 5.39 16.36 -11.75
N TYR A 366 4.87 16.41 -10.52
CA TYR A 366 5.09 15.38 -9.50
C TYR A 366 4.62 13.99 -9.96
N LEU A 367 3.39 13.89 -10.48
CA LEU A 367 2.84 12.61 -10.92
C LEU A 367 3.55 12.09 -12.19
N CYS A 368 3.84 12.98 -13.14
CA CYS A 368 4.34 12.60 -14.46
C CYS A 368 5.86 12.37 -14.47
N ARG A 369 6.64 13.23 -13.81
CA ARG A 369 8.11 13.30 -13.96
C ARG A 369 8.88 12.84 -12.71
N ALA A 370 8.33 12.94 -11.50
CA ALA A 370 9.04 12.46 -10.32
C ALA A 370 9.02 10.92 -10.27
N LYS A 371 10.21 10.30 -10.36
CA LYS A 371 10.38 8.83 -10.40
C LYS A 371 11.29 8.30 -9.30
N ARG A 372 11.07 7.05 -8.91
CA ARG A 372 11.97 6.23 -8.10
C ARG A 372 12.22 4.91 -8.82
N ASN A 373 13.47 4.62 -9.18
CA ASN A 373 13.84 3.44 -9.97
C ASN A 373 13.02 3.31 -11.26
N GLY A 374 12.78 4.43 -11.95
CA GLY A 374 11.97 4.51 -13.16
C GLY A 374 10.44 4.48 -12.96
N PHE A 375 9.95 4.17 -11.76
CA PHE A 375 8.50 4.14 -11.47
C PHE A 375 8.01 5.45 -10.83
N ALA A 376 6.73 5.77 -10.94
CA ALA A 376 6.12 6.94 -10.32
C ALA A 376 6.47 7.03 -8.82
N LEU A 377 6.92 8.21 -8.38
CA LEU A 377 7.30 8.44 -6.98
C LEU A 377 6.11 8.37 -6.04
N ASN A 378 4.96 8.87 -6.48
CA ASN A 378 3.71 8.77 -5.72
C ASN A 378 3.22 7.31 -5.67
N SER A 379 3.01 6.77 -4.47
CA SER A 379 2.64 5.36 -4.29
C SER A 379 1.27 5.03 -4.90
N VAL A 380 0.30 5.96 -4.83
CA VAL A 380 -1.04 5.78 -5.38
C VAL A 380 -1.02 5.82 -6.90
N ALA A 381 -0.26 6.73 -7.50
CA ALA A 381 0.00 6.76 -8.94
C ALA A 381 0.67 5.48 -9.42
N ASN A 382 1.73 5.06 -8.73
CA ASN A 382 2.43 3.82 -9.05
C ASN A 382 1.49 2.61 -9.00
N PHE A 383 0.60 2.54 -8.01
CA PHE A 383 -0.40 1.48 -7.90
C PHE A 383 -1.37 1.47 -9.08
N HIS A 384 -1.99 2.61 -9.41
CA HIS A 384 -3.02 2.67 -10.46
C HIS A 384 -2.45 2.45 -11.86
N ILE A 385 -1.32 3.07 -12.17
CA ILE A 385 -0.69 2.97 -13.49
C ILE A 385 -0.16 1.54 -13.70
N ARG A 386 0.39 0.91 -12.64
CA ARG A 386 0.75 -0.51 -12.67
C ARG A 386 -0.46 -1.43 -12.89
N ASN A 387 -1.63 -1.06 -12.40
CA ASN A 387 -2.89 -1.74 -12.67
C ASN A 387 -3.49 -1.43 -14.06
N GLY A 388 -2.78 -0.69 -14.91
CA GLY A 388 -3.17 -0.41 -16.30
C GLY A 388 -4.05 0.84 -16.47
N ALA A 389 -4.19 1.67 -15.45
CA ALA A 389 -4.95 2.91 -15.57
C ALA A 389 -4.18 4.00 -16.34
N GLU A 390 -4.92 4.86 -17.02
CA GLU A 390 -4.39 6.13 -17.53
C GLU A 390 -4.52 7.23 -16.47
N LEU A 391 -3.51 8.09 -16.37
CA LEU A 391 -3.56 9.32 -15.58
C LEU A 391 -4.48 10.32 -16.31
N TYR A 392 -5.73 10.45 -15.85
CA TYR A 392 -6.80 11.03 -16.65
C TYR A 392 -7.03 12.53 -16.41
N ARG A 393 -7.15 12.95 -15.14
CA ARG A 393 -7.50 14.34 -14.79
C ARG A 393 -7.06 14.70 -13.38
N LEU A 394 -6.58 15.93 -13.20
CA LEU A 394 -6.38 16.54 -11.87
C LEU A 394 -7.62 17.35 -11.47
N ASN A 395 -8.01 17.23 -10.20
CA ASN A 395 -9.20 17.86 -9.66
C ASN A 395 -8.82 18.84 -8.55
N TRP A 396 -8.93 20.14 -8.86
CA TRP A 396 -8.82 21.19 -7.84
C TRP A 396 -10.00 21.11 -6.89
N HIS A 397 -9.76 21.27 -5.58
CA HIS A 397 -10.77 21.07 -4.53
C HIS A 397 -11.43 19.67 -4.56
N GLY A 398 -10.68 18.64 -4.96
CA GLY A 398 -11.16 17.27 -4.93
C GLY A 398 -11.38 16.74 -3.51
N ASP A 399 -10.54 17.14 -2.55
CA ASP A 399 -10.71 16.83 -1.12
C ASP A 399 -10.38 18.04 -0.25
N THR A 400 -11.40 18.75 0.23
CA THR A 400 -11.22 19.92 1.09
C THR A 400 -11.13 19.59 2.58
N SER A 401 -11.06 18.31 2.95
CA SER A 401 -10.81 17.91 4.34
C SER A 401 -9.42 18.36 4.79
N HIS A 402 -9.22 18.45 6.11
CA HIS A 402 -7.90 18.77 6.67
C HIS A 402 -6.80 17.84 6.15
N ARG A 403 -7.12 16.55 5.99
CA ARG A 403 -6.23 15.55 5.42
C ARG A 403 -5.91 15.82 3.94
N GLY A 404 -6.91 16.11 3.11
CA GLY A 404 -6.73 16.42 1.69
C GLY A 404 -5.86 17.65 1.47
N ILE A 405 -6.08 18.70 2.27
CA ILE A 405 -5.27 19.92 2.24
C ILE A 405 -3.81 19.64 2.65
N ASN A 406 -3.58 18.85 3.69
CA ASN A 406 -2.23 18.52 4.16
C ASN A 406 -1.48 17.59 3.20
N ASN A 407 -2.18 16.68 2.52
CA ASN A 407 -1.56 15.77 1.56
C ASN A 407 -1.18 16.45 0.26
N SER A 408 -2.09 17.25 -0.30
CA SER A 408 -2.00 17.70 -1.69
C SER A 408 -2.70 19.03 -1.98
N PHE A 409 -2.85 19.91 -0.98
CA PHE A 409 -3.59 21.18 -1.13
C PHE A 409 -5.04 20.99 -1.60
N GLY A 410 -5.61 19.82 -1.31
CA GLY A 410 -6.95 19.42 -1.72
C GLY A 410 -7.08 19.02 -3.18
N ILE A 411 -5.96 18.81 -3.88
CA ILE A 411 -5.95 18.24 -5.22
C ILE A 411 -6.16 16.72 -5.13
N MET A 412 -7.11 16.21 -5.90
CA MET A 412 -7.26 14.77 -6.16
C MET A 412 -6.99 14.47 -7.63
N VAL A 413 -6.93 13.19 -7.97
CA VAL A 413 -6.66 12.72 -9.33
C VAL A 413 -7.64 11.62 -9.72
N ASN A 414 -8.12 11.66 -10.95
CA ASN A 414 -8.82 10.55 -11.56
C ASN A 414 -7.80 9.70 -12.34
N TYR A 415 -7.75 8.39 -12.02
CA TYR A 415 -7.14 7.38 -12.88
C TYR A 415 -8.25 6.65 -13.60
N ARG A 416 -8.27 6.69 -14.93
CA ARG A 416 -9.32 6.03 -15.73
C ARG A 416 -8.86 4.64 -16.17
N TYR A 417 -9.76 3.69 -16.08
CA TYR A 417 -9.53 2.30 -16.49
C TYR A 417 -10.30 2.02 -17.77
N ASP A 418 -9.60 2.10 -18.90
CA ASP A 418 -10.06 1.52 -20.15
C ASP A 418 -9.74 0.02 -20.14
N LEU A 419 -10.77 -0.82 -19.94
CA LEU A 419 -10.60 -2.25 -19.67
C LEU A 419 -9.92 -3.02 -20.81
N GLU A 420 -10.06 -2.52 -22.05
CA GLU A 420 -9.42 -3.08 -23.25
C GLU A 420 -7.93 -2.76 -23.27
N ARG A 421 -7.55 -1.56 -22.81
CA ARG A 421 -6.15 -1.08 -22.78
C ARG A 421 -5.38 -1.44 -21.52
N VAL A 422 -6.05 -1.93 -20.46
CA VAL A 422 -5.38 -2.33 -19.20
C VAL A 422 -4.18 -3.26 -19.42
N PRO A 423 -4.25 -4.33 -20.23
CA PRO A 423 -3.10 -5.22 -20.46
C PRO A 423 -1.91 -4.50 -21.11
N GLU A 424 -2.19 -3.67 -22.14
CA GLU A 424 -1.18 -2.88 -22.85
C GLU A 424 -0.50 -1.87 -21.90
N ASN A 425 -1.30 -1.07 -21.19
CA ASN A 425 -0.80 -0.06 -20.24
C ASN A 425 0.04 -0.70 -19.12
N CYS A 426 -0.39 -1.85 -18.60
CA CYS A 426 0.34 -2.59 -17.58
C CYS A 426 1.71 -3.08 -18.09
N ALA A 427 1.75 -3.63 -19.31
CA ALA A 427 2.98 -4.07 -19.95
C ALA A 427 3.92 -2.88 -20.20
N ALA A 428 3.42 -1.80 -20.78
CA ALA A 428 4.19 -0.59 -21.06
C ALA A 428 4.83 0.00 -19.79
N TYR A 429 4.09 0.05 -18.67
CA TYR A 429 4.62 0.58 -17.41
C TYR A 429 5.61 -0.37 -16.73
N THR A 430 5.33 -1.67 -16.72
CA THR A 430 6.21 -2.66 -16.09
C THR A 430 7.52 -2.81 -16.86
N GLN A 431 7.44 -2.94 -18.18
CA GLN A 431 8.58 -3.24 -19.06
C GLN A 431 9.35 -1.97 -19.42
N ASN A 432 8.65 -0.93 -19.89
CA ASN A 432 9.27 0.24 -20.52
C ASN A 432 9.26 1.48 -19.61
N LYS A 433 8.67 1.38 -18.41
CA LYS A 433 8.47 2.51 -17.47
C LYS A 433 7.63 3.65 -18.07
N THR A 434 6.85 3.34 -19.10
CA THR A 434 6.01 4.30 -19.80
C THR A 434 4.63 4.36 -19.14
N MET A 435 4.14 5.56 -18.87
CA MET A 435 2.81 5.76 -18.28
C MET A 435 1.82 6.22 -19.35
N ALA A 436 0.60 5.69 -19.31
CA ALA A 436 -0.50 6.26 -20.07
C ALA A 436 -0.96 7.56 -19.40
N ILE A 437 -0.86 8.69 -20.10
CA ILE A 437 -1.25 10.01 -19.61
C ILE A 437 -2.22 10.61 -20.61
N HIS A 438 -3.38 11.04 -20.13
CA HIS A 438 -4.42 11.64 -20.95
C HIS A 438 -4.10 13.11 -21.26
N GLN A 439 -4.63 13.63 -22.38
CA GLN A 439 -4.36 15.01 -22.83
C GLN A 439 -4.73 16.08 -21.79
N ASN A 440 -5.78 15.84 -20.99
CA ASN A 440 -6.20 16.74 -19.91
C ASN A 440 -5.10 17.01 -18.86
N VAL A 441 -4.10 16.12 -18.74
CA VAL A 441 -2.96 16.31 -17.83
C VAL A 441 -1.75 16.82 -18.60
N LEU A 442 -1.52 16.36 -19.83
CA LEU A 442 -0.45 16.85 -20.69
C LEU A 442 -0.59 18.36 -20.95
N SER A 443 -1.81 18.83 -21.22
CA SER A 443 -2.10 20.26 -21.43
C SER A 443 -1.85 21.15 -20.22
N ILE A 444 -1.63 20.57 -19.02
CA ILE A 444 -1.20 21.33 -17.85
C ILE A 444 0.31 21.56 -17.91
N LEU A 445 1.06 20.56 -18.40
CA LEU A 445 2.51 20.57 -18.51
C LEU A 445 3.00 21.40 -19.70
N ASP A 446 2.24 21.41 -20.79
CA ASP A 446 2.42 22.32 -21.93
C ASP A 446 2.06 23.75 -21.50
#